data_AF-A0A3D2NKR7-F1
#
_entry.id   AF-A0A3D2NKR7-F1
#
_cell.length_a   1.000
_cell.length_b   1.000
_cell.length_c   1.000
_cell.angle_alpha   90.00
_cell.angle_beta   90.00
_cell.angle_gamma   90.00
#
_symmetry.space_group_name_H-M   'P 1'
#
loop_
_entity.id
_entity.type
_entity.pdbx_description
1 polymer ?
#
loop_
_entity_poly.entity_id
_entity_poly.type
_entity_poly.pdbx_seq_one_letter_code
_entity_poly.pdbx_strand_id
1 'polypeptide(L)'
;MTSSRFVALQWSLLIAVAGLVFYLLAPILTPFVAAGILAYICNPLVSRLCALKLPRALAVVAVMLALLLIFAGLLLIMLPLLEKESSLLVARLPEWIEAGRVRFLPLLQQWFGAALQWDSAALKNLLMNHWQSAGGVAGKLLPWLSSGGGAIIGIFVNLMLIPVAMFYLLRDWDELLAHLDALIPRHWHDKVREIGGEVDGVLAEFLRGQIAVMLLMSAFY
;
A
#
# COMPACT_ATOMS: atom_id res chain seq x y z
N MET A 1 29.31 -7.72 -42.94
CA MET A 1 29.25 -8.07 -41.49
C MET A 1 29.17 -6.83 -40.57
N THR A 2 28.85 -5.63 -41.06
CA THR A 2 28.83 -4.37 -40.28
C THR A 2 27.42 -3.94 -39.84
N SER A 3 26.35 -4.37 -40.52
CA SER A 3 24.98 -3.95 -40.20
C SER A 3 24.47 -4.48 -38.85
N SER A 4 24.86 -5.69 -38.42
CA SER A 4 24.38 -6.27 -37.16
C SER A 4 24.91 -5.53 -35.93
N ARG A 5 26.15 -5.04 -35.96
CA ARG A 5 26.75 -4.27 -34.86
C ARG A 5 26.15 -2.86 -34.76
N PHE A 6 25.82 -2.25 -35.90
CA PHE A 6 25.19 -0.93 -35.93
C PHE A 6 23.75 -0.97 -35.42
N VAL A 7 22.98 -1.98 -35.85
CA VAL A 7 21.63 -2.25 -35.35
C VAL A 7 21.68 -2.55 -33.84
N ALA A 8 22.59 -3.42 -33.38
CA ALA A 8 22.74 -3.71 -31.96
C ALA A 8 23.09 -2.46 -31.13
N LEU A 9 23.95 -1.57 -31.65
CA LEU A 9 24.29 -0.31 -30.98
C LEU A 9 23.08 0.62 -30.87
N GLN A 10 22.28 0.75 -31.95
CA GLN A 10 21.05 1.54 -31.96
C GLN A 10 20.00 1.02 -30.97
N TRP A 11 19.78 -0.30 -30.93
CA TRP A 11 18.88 -0.92 -29.95
C TRP A 11 19.39 -0.73 -28.52
N SER A 12 20.70 -0.88 -28.28
CA SER A 12 21.27 -0.65 -26.94
C SER A 12 21.12 0.79 -26.48
N LEU A 13 21.31 1.77 -27.38
CA LEU A 13 21.11 3.19 -27.09
C LEU A 13 19.64 3.50 -26.81
N LEU A 14 18.71 2.95 -27.61
CA LEU A 14 17.27 3.08 -27.39
C LEU A 14 16.86 2.52 -26.02
N ILE A 15 17.34 1.33 -25.67
CA ILE A 15 17.07 0.71 -24.36
C ILE A 15 17.65 1.55 -23.23
N ALA A 16 18.87 2.08 -23.38
CA ALA A 16 19.48 2.93 -22.37
C ALA A 16 18.73 4.26 -22.16
N VAL A 17 18.31 4.91 -23.25
CA VAL A 17 17.50 6.14 -23.21
C VAL A 17 16.13 5.85 -22.60
N ALA A 18 15.46 4.78 -23.03
CA ALA A 18 14.19 4.36 -22.45
C ALA A 18 14.33 4.08 -20.96
N GLY A 19 15.35 3.31 -20.54
CA GLY A 19 15.64 3.01 -19.15
C GLY A 19 15.91 4.25 -18.30
N LEU A 20 16.64 5.23 -18.84
CA LEU A 20 16.88 6.51 -18.18
C LEU A 20 15.58 7.31 -18.01
N VAL A 21 14.75 7.38 -19.05
CA VAL A 21 13.43 8.03 -19.00
C VAL A 21 12.53 7.34 -17.97
N PHE A 22 12.48 6.01 -17.95
CA PHE A 22 11.73 5.24 -16.95
C PHE A 22 12.22 5.50 -15.54
N TYR A 23 13.54 5.60 -15.33
CA TYR A 23 14.12 5.92 -14.02
C TYR A 23 13.73 7.33 -13.55
N LEU A 24 13.79 8.32 -14.45
CA LEU A 24 13.37 9.70 -14.18
C LEU A 24 11.87 9.82 -13.90
N LEU A 25 11.03 9.04 -14.59
CA LEU A 25 9.58 9.05 -14.42
C LEU A 25 9.07 8.06 -13.36
N ALA A 26 9.90 7.17 -12.83
CA ALA A 26 9.48 6.12 -11.89
C ALA A 26 8.63 6.64 -10.70
N PRO A 27 8.96 7.78 -10.07
CA PRO A 27 8.14 8.33 -8.98
C PRO A 27 6.73 8.71 -9.43
N ILE A 28 6.59 9.18 -10.67
CA ILE A 28 5.31 9.59 -11.27
C ILE A 28 4.56 8.36 -11.78
N LEU A 29 5.25 7.34 -12.29
CA LEU A 29 4.65 6.07 -12.75
C LEU A 29 4.05 5.26 -11.61
N THR A 30 4.63 5.33 -10.41
CA THR A 30 4.19 4.56 -9.23
C THR A 30 2.69 4.69 -8.94
N PRO A 31 2.10 5.91 -8.80
CA PRO A 31 0.67 6.06 -8.57
C PRO A 31 -0.19 5.59 -9.77
N PHE A 32 0.31 5.68 -11.00
CA PHE A 32 -0.41 5.20 -12.19
C PHE A 32 -0.45 3.67 -12.26
N VAL A 33 0.66 3.00 -11.92
CA VAL A 33 0.70 1.53 -11.84
C VAL A 33 -0.21 1.05 -10.71
N ALA A 34 -0.15 1.68 -9.53
CA ALA A 34 -1.04 1.37 -8.42
C ALA A 34 -2.51 1.56 -8.82
N ALA A 35 -2.84 2.68 -9.47
CA ALA A 35 -4.17 2.94 -10.00
C ALA A 35 -4.60 1.93 -11.06
N GLY A 36 -3.70 1.48 -11.94
CA GLY A 36 -3.97 0.45 -12.95
C GLY A 36 -4.29 -0.92 -12.34
N ILE A 37 -3.54 -1.33 -11.31
CA ILE A 37 -3.82 -2.55 -10.56
C ILE A 37 -5.19 -2.46 -9.88
N LEU A 38 -5.45 -1.35 -9.17
CA LEU A 38 -6.75 -1.12 -8.53
C LEU A 38 -7.89 -1.06 -9.55
N ALA A 39 -7.66 -0.40 -10.69
CA ALA A 39 -8.65 -0.30 -11.75
C ALA A 39 -8.97 -1.66 -12.34
N TYR A 40 -7.96 -2.49 -12.63
CA TYR A 40 -8.16 -3.86 -13.09
C TYR A 40 -9.03 -4.68 -12.11
N ILE A 41 -8.72 -4.62 -10.80
CA ILE A 41 -9.49 -5.32 -9.75
C ILE A 41 -10.93 -4.80 -9.67
N CYS A 42 -11.13 -3.49 -9.83
CA CYS A 42 -12.43 -2.85 -9.70
C CYS A 42 -13.28 -2.88 -10.98
N ASN A 43 -12.66 -3.10 -12.14
CA ASN A 43 -13.33 -3.16 -13.44
C ASN A 43 -14.51 -4.15 -13.47
N PRO A 44 -14.42 -5.40 -12.95
CA PRO A 44 -15.58 -6.30 -12.89
C PRO A 44 -16.75 -5.73 -12.07
N LEU A 45 -16.50 -4.93 -11.03
CA LEU A 45 -17.55 -4.27 -10.25
C LEU A 45 -18.24 -3.18 -11.09
N VAL A 46 -17.47 -2.38 -11.82
CA VAL A 46 -18.00 -1.36 -12.73
C VAL A 46 -18.81 -2.00 -13.87
N SER A 47 -18.30 -3.06 -14.48
CA SER A 47 -19.01 -3.80 -15.54
C SER A 47 -20.34 -4.39 -15.05
N ARG A 48 -20.39 -4.89 -13.81
CA ARG A 48 -21.65 -5.35 -13.17
C ARG A 48 -22.65 -4.22 -12.96
N LEU A 49 -22.20 -3.03 -12.55
CA LEU A 49 -23.06 -1.85 -12.45
C LEU A 49 -23.54 -1.35 -13.82
N CYS A 50 -22.68 -1.40 -14.85
CA CYS A 50 -23.06 -1.05 -16.22
C CYS A 50 -24.13 -2.00 -16.77
N ALA A 51 -24.08 -3.29 -16.41
CA ALA A 51 -25.12 -4.26 -16.76
C ALA A 51 -26.51 -3.91 -16.18
N LEU A 52 -26.57 -3.07 -15.13
CA LEU A 52 -27.80 -2.51 -14.57
C LEU A 52 -28.29 -1.25 -15.32
N LYS A 53 -27.81 -1.01 -16.55
CA LYS A 53 -28.12 0.15 -17.41
C LYS A 53 -27.60 1.50 -16.90
N LEU A 54 -26.61 1.51 -16.00
CA LEU A 54 -25.93 2.73 -15.60
C LEU A 54 -24.89 3.15 -16.66
N PRO A 55 -24.77 4.44 -17.01
CA PRO A 55 -23.67 4.90 -17.85
C PRO A 55 -22.35 4.69 -17.12
N ARG A 56 -21.31 4.28 -17.87
CA ARG A 56 -20.03 3.85 -17.29
C ARG A 56 -19.40 4.88 -16.35
N ALA A 57 -19.47 6.17 -16.69
CA ALA A 57 -18.97 7.23 -15.83
C ALA A 57 -19.64 7.23 -14.44
N LEU A 58 -20.96 7.02 -14.35
CA LEU A 58 -21.64 6.94 -13.06
C LEU A 58 -21.30 5.66 -12.31
N ALA A 59 -21.15 4.53 -13.01
CA ALA A 59 -20.71 3.28 -12.40
C ALA A 59 -19.30 3.41 -11.80
N VAL A 60 -18.37 4.06 -12.51
CA VAL A 60 -17.01 4.35 -12.01
C VAL A 60 -17.05 5.23 -10.76
N VAL A 61 -17.78 6.35 -10.80
CA VAL A 61 -17.93 7.23 -9.63
C VAL A 61 -18.51 6.49 -8.44
N ALA A 62 -19.54 5.66 -8.66
CA ALA A 62 -20.16 4.89 -7.59
C ALA A 62 -19.18 3.90 -6.94
N VAL A 63 -18.41 3.16 -7.74
CA VAL A 63 -17.39 2.23 -7.23
C VAL A 63 -16.27 2.98 -6.49
N MET A 64 -15.78 4.09 -7.05
CA MET A 64 -14.78 4.91 -6.38
C MET A 64 -15.27 5.47 -5.05
N LEU A 65 -16.49 6.01 -5.00
CA LEU A 65 -17.07 6.51 -3.76
C LEU A 65 -17.23 5.40 -2.73
N ALA A 66 -17.74 4.22 -3.14
CA ALA A 66 -17.84 3.07 -2.25
C ALA A 66 -16.48 2.65 -1.68
N LEU A 67 -15.44 2.61 -2.53
CA LEU A 67 -14.09 2.22 -2.12
C LEU A 67 -13.46 3.25 -1.19
N LEU A 68 -13.66 4.54 -1.45
CA LEU A 68 -13.19 5.63 -0.60
C LEU A 68 -13.91 5.64 0.76
N LEU A 69 -15.22 5.36 0.78
CA LEU A 69 -15.99 5.20 2.02
C LEU A 69 -15.55 3.99 2.84
N ILE A 70 -15.32 2.84 2.19
CA ILE A 70 -14.80 1.63 2.85
C ILE A 70 -13.43 1.92 3.45
N PHE A 71 -12.53 2.55 2.69
CA PHE A 71 -11.19 2.88 3.14
C PHE A 71 -11.21 3.90 4.30
N ALA A 72 -12.02 4.96 4.19
CA ALA A 72 -12.19 5.95 5.25
C ALA A 72 -12.79 5.33 6.52
N GLY A 73 -13.80 4.47 6.38
CA GLY A 73 -14.40 3.73 7.49
C GLY A 73 -13.40 2.80 8.17
N LEU A 74 -12.59 2.08 7.37
CA LEU A 74 -11.53 1.23 7.89
C LEU A 74 -10.51 2.05 8.68
N LEU A 75 -10.02 3.17 8.14
CA LEU A 75 -9.11 4.10 8.84
C LEU A 75 -9.72 4.60 10.15
N LEU A 76 -10.99 4.98 10.16
CA LEU A 76 -11.68 5.50 11.34
C LEU A 76 -11.78 4.45 12.46
N ILE A 77 -11.84 3.17 12.13
CA ILE A 77 -11.82 2.06 13.10
C ILE A 77 -10.38 1.65 13.46
N MET A 78 -9.47 1.60 12.49
CA MET A 78 -8.07 1.19 12.68
C MET A 78 -7.29 2.17 13.56
N LEU A 79 -7.44 3.49 13.34
CA LEU A 79 -6.73 4.52 14.11
C LEU A 79 -6.94 4.39 15.62
N PRO A 80 -8.18 4.37 16.16
CA PRO A 80 -8.39 4.25 17.60
C PRO A 80 -7.98 2.87 18.13
N LEU A 81 -8.08 1.81 17.32
CA LEU A 81 -7.63 0.48 17.74
C LEU A 81 -6.10 0.45 17.89
N LEU A 82 -5.38 1.00 16.91
CA LEU A 82 -3.93 1.19 16.97
C LEU A 82 -3.51 2.06 18.16
N GLU A 83 -4.27 3.11 18.47
CA GLU A 83 -4.02 3.95 19.65
C GLU A 83 -4.17 3.17 20.95
N LYS A 84 -5.26 2.39 21.07
CA LYS A 84 -5.50 1.53 22.25
C LYS A 84 -4.40 0.48 22.41
N GLU A 85 -4.04 -0.22 21.34
CA GLU A 85 -2.98 -1.23 21.36
C GLU A 85 -1.62 -0.60 21.69
N SER A 86 -1.29 0.54 21.08
CA SER A 86 -0.04 1.24 21.35
C SER A 86 0.04 1.74 22.80
N SER A 87 -1.06 2.27 23.33
CA SER A 87 -1.12 2.75 24.72
C SER A 87 -1.05 1.59 25.72
N LEU A 88 -1.69 0.45 25.43
CA LEU A 88 -1.58 -0.76 26.23
C LEU A 88 -0.14 -1.30 26.24
N LEU A 89 0.53 -1.31 25.09
CA LEU A 89 1.93 -1.71 24.97
C LEU A 89 2.84 -0.82 25.83
N VAL A 90 2.65 0.50 25.77
CA VAL A 90 3.42 1.45 26.59
C VAL A 90 3.12 1.29 28.08
N ALA A 91 1.88 0.98 28.45
CA ALA A 91 1.50 0.73 29.84
C ALA A 91 2.08 -0.59 30.40
N ARG A 92 2.22 -1.62 29.55
CA ARG A 92 2.76 -2.95 29.91
C ARG A 92 4.28 -3.05 29.78
N LEU A 93 4.91 -2.16 29.01
CA LEU A 93 6.37 -2.10 28.83
C LEU A 93 7.17 -2.10 30.15
N PRO A 94 6.79 -1.31 31.18
CA PRO A 94 7.51 -1.28 32.45
C PRO A 94 7.44 -2.62 33.20
N GLU A 95 6.29 -3.30 33.14
CA GLU A 95 6.13 -4.63 33.75
C GLU A 95 7.03 -5.66 33.06
N TRP A 96 7.20 -5.55 31.73
CA TRP A 96 8.10 -6.41 30.97
C TRP A 96 9.57 -6.10 31.26
N ILE A 97 9.92 -4.83 31.46
CA ILE A 97 11.27 -4.40 31.88
C ILE A 97 11.59 -4.93 33.29
N GLU A 98 10.64 -4.84 34.22
CA GLU A 98 10.80 -5.39 35.57
C GLU A 98 10.86 -6.93 35.59
N ALA A 99 10.02 -7.61 34.80
CA ALA A 99 10.10 -9.06 34.63
C ALA A 99 11.45 -9.49 34.03
N GLY A 100 11.96 -8.73 33.06
CA GLY A 100 13.30 -8.89 32.50
C GLY A 100 14.38 -8.66 33.57
N ARG A 101 14.26 -7.61 34.37
CA ARG A 101 15.18 -7.31 35.48
C ARG A 101 15.25 -8.48 36.47
N VAL A 102 14.12 -8.99 36.96
CA VAL A 102 14.10 -10.10 37.93
C VAL A 102 14.78 -11.36 37.38
N ARG A 103 14.71 -11.59 36.07
CA ARG A 103 15.30 -12.77 35.41
C ARG A 103 16.76 -12.59 34.98
N PHE A 104 17.15 -11.39 34.53
CA PHE A 104 18.47 -11.10 33.96
C PHE A 104 19.44 -10.41 34.93
N LEU A 105 18.93 -9.65 35.90
CA LEU A 105 19.77 -8.97 36.91
C LEU A 105 20.56 -9.95 37.82
N PRO A 106 20.03 -11.10 38.27
CA PRO A 106 20.86 -12.04 39.05
C PRO A 106 21.99 -12.67 38.23
N LEU A 107 21.79 -12.90 36.93
CA LEU A 107 22.82 -13.38 36.00
C LEU A 107 23.91 -12.32 35.74
N LEU A 108 23.51 -11.06 35.58
CA LEU A 108 24.42 -9.93 35.41
C LEU A 108 25.20 -9.60 36.69
N GLN A 109 24.57 -9.70 37.87
CA GLN A 109 25.23 -9.48 39.16
C GLN A 109 26.28 -10.55 39.48
N GLN A 110 26.05 -11.81 39.07
CA GLN A 110 27.05 -12.87 39.18
C GLN A 110 28.31 -12.62 38.33
N TRP A 111 28.17 -11.94 37.19
CA TRP A 111 29.29 -11.67 36.28
C TRP A 111 30.01 -10.35 36.54
N PHE A 112 29.30 -9.31 36.98
CA PHE A 112 29.83 -7.94 37.06
C PHE A 112 29.93 -7.32 38.46
N GLY A 113 29.39 -7.95 39.51
CA GLY A 113 29.65 -7.56 40.91
C GLY A 113 29.23 -6.14 41.35
N ALA A 114 28.51 -5.38 40.52
CA ALA A 114 28.07 -4.02 40.82
C ALA A 114 26.54 -3.95 41.00
N ALA A 115 26.09 -3.37 42.11
CA ALA A 115 24.68 -3.07 42.36
C ALA A 115 24.21 -1.93 41.46
N LEU A 116 23.76 -2.29 40.24
CA LEU A 116 23.16 -1.35 39.31
C LEU A 116 21.84 -0.84 39.91
N GLN A 117 21.84 0.38 40.45
CA GLN A 117 20.64 1.06 40.93
C GLN A 117 19.85 1.57 39.72
N TRP A 118 19.03 0.70 39.15
CA TRP A 118 18.09 1.07 38.09
C TRP A 118 16.79 1.57 38.74
N ASP A 119 16.53 2.87 38.64
CA ASP A 119 15.26 3.48 39.07
C ASP A 119 14.21 3.32 37.96
N SER A 120 13.41 2.27 38.09
CA SER A 120 12.32 1.98 37.16
C SER A 120 11.14 2.94 37.28
N ALA A 121 11.00 3.66 38.41
CA ALA A 121 9.98 4.67 38.58
C ALA A 121 10.29 5.93 37.74
N ALA A 122 11.57 6.35 37.69
CA ALA A 122 12.01 7.44 36.82
C ALA A 122 11.81 7.12 35.34
N LEU A 123 12.14 5.90 34.90
CA LEU A 123 11.93 5.46 33.51
C LEU A 123 10.44 5.37 33.15
N LYS A 124 9.61 4.84 34.05
CA LYS A 124 8.15 4.77 33.88
C LYS A 124 7.55 6.17 33.77
N ASN A 125 7.95 7.10 34.63
CA ASN A 125 7.48 8.48 34.59
C ASN A 125 7.92 9.20 33.31
N LEU A 126 9.17 9.02 32.85
CA LEU A 126 9.62 9.59 31.58
C LEU A 126 8.83 9.03 30.38
N LEU A 127 8.62 7.71 30.31
CA LEU A 127 7.88 7.08 29.23
C LEU A 127 6.40 7.48 29.23
N MET A 128 5.74 7.46 30.39
CA MET A 128 4.33 7.87 30.50
C MET A 128 4.15 9.36 30.21
N ASN A 129 5.03 10.22 30.75
CA ASN A 129 4.94 11.66 30.50
C ASN A 129 5.21 12.00 29.04
N HIS A 130 6.20 11.38 28.37
CA HIS A 130 6.42 11.57 26.93
C HIS A 130 5.32 10.96 26.06
N TRP A 131 4.60 9.95 26.53
CA TRP A 131 3.47 9.36 25.79
C TRP A 131 2.19 10.19 25.92
N GLN A 132 1.84 10.62 27.14
CA GLN A 132 0.67 11.47 27.41
C GLN A 132 0.84 12.89 26.87
N SER A 133 2.03 13.51 27.01
CA SER A 133 2.30 14.85 26.45
C SER A 133 2.31 14.87 24.92
N ALA A 134 2.60 13.74 24.28
CA ALA A 134 2.58 13.63 22.83
C ALA A 134 1.18 13.37 22.26
N GLY A 135 0.12 13.35 23.07
CA GLY A 135 -1.27 13.17 22.58
C GLY A 135 -1.49 11.87 21.81
N GLY A 136 -0.76 10.80 22.15
CA GLY A 136 -0.80 9.53 21.44
C GLY A 136 -0.09 9.54 20.09
N VAL A 137 -0.46 8.63 19.18
CA VAL A 137 0.11 8.54 17.83
C VAL A 137 -0.22 9.80 17.02
N ALA A 138 -1.43 10.36 17.19
CA ALA A 138 -1.89 11.55 16.47
C ALA A 138 -1.07 12.81 16.77
N GLY A 139 -0.73 13.07 18.04
CA GLY A 139 0.09 14.22 18.42
C GLY A 139 1.59 14.07 18.14
N LYS A 140 2.08 12.86 17.80
CA LYS A 140 3.41 12.64 17.21
C LYS A 140 3.41 12.76 15.69
N LEU A 141 2.32 12.34 15.04
CA LEU A 141 2.16 12.45 13.59
C LEU A 141 2.07 13.91 13.15
N LEU A 142 1.42 14.79 13.91
CA LEU A 142 1.26 16.21 13.59
C LEU A 142 2.60 16.98 13.48
N PRO A 143 3.54 16.89 14.45
CA PRO A 143 4.87 17.49 14.36
C PRO A 143 5.78 16.81 13.33
N TRP A 144 5.63 15.50 13.14
CA TRP A 144 6.35 14.78 12.07
C TRP A 144 5.84 15.21 10.68
N LEU A 145 4.54 15.52 10.57
CA LEU A 145 3.95 16.16 9.41
C LEU A 145 4.50 17.59 9.22
N SER A 146 4.58 18.40 10.28
CA SER A 146 5.03 19.79 10.10
C SER A 146 6.52 19.93 9.80
N SER A 147 7.37 19.02 10.29
CA SER A 147 8.83 19.05 10.07
C SER A 147 9.31 18.42 8.75
N GLY A 148 8.48 17.58 8.11
CA GLY A 148 8.78 16.88 6.86
C GLY A 148 8.05 17.42 5.62
N GLY A 149 7.72 18.71 5.57
CA GLY A 149 6.79 19.31 4.60
C GLY A 149 6.94 18.87 3.13
N GLY A 150 8.18 18.70 2.64
CA GLY A 150 8.44 18.22 1.27
C GLY A 150 8.04 16.76 1.02
N ALA A 151 8.27 15.86 1.99
CA ALA A 151 7.89 14.45 1.87
C ALA A 151 6.38 14.27 1.92
N ILE A 152 5.67 15.12 2.66
CA ILE A 152 4.21 15.04 2.80
C ILE A 152 3.51 15.56 1.57
N ILE A 153 4.01 16.64 0.96
CA ILE A 153 3.51 17.08 -0.34
C ILE A 153 3.65 15.93 -1.34
N GLY A 154 4.78 15.22 -1.37
CA GLY A 154 4.98 14.06 -2.23
C GLY A 154 3.98 12.92 -1.95
N ILE A 155 3.78 12.53 -0.69
CA ILE A 155 2.80 11.51 -0.30
C ILE A 155 1.37 11.94 -0.66
N PHE A 156 1.01 13.20 -0.39
CA PHE A 156 -0.32 13.73 -0.64
C PHE A 156 -0.63 13.80 -2.14
N VAL A 157 0.34 14.25 -2.94
CA VAL A 157 0.24 14.25 -4.41
C VAL A 157 0.08 12.83 -4.93
N ASN A 158 0.90 11.87 -4.47
CA ASN A 158 0.75 10.46 -4.87
C ASN A 158 -0.60 9.88 -4.46
N LEU A 159 -1.03 10.12 -3.23
CA LEU A 159 -2.29 9.63 -2.69
C LEU A 159 -3.49 10.21 -3.44
N MET A 160 -3.40 11.46 -3.90
CA MET A 160 -4.45 12.10 -4.68
C MET A 160 -4.42 11.70 -6.17
N LEU A 161 -3.23 11.43 -6.72
CA LEU A 161 -3.06 10.94 -8.09
C LEU A 161 -3.68 9.56 -8.29
N ILE A 162 -3.54 8.63 -7.33
CA ILE A 162 -4.09 7.27 -7.45
C ILE A 162 -5.59 7.26 -7.78
N PRO A 163 -6.50 7.88 -7.00
CA PRO A 163 -7.93 7.88 -7.30
C PRO A 163 -8.25 8.63 -8.58
N VAL A 164 -7.53 9.72 -8.91
CA VAL A 164 -7.74 10.44 -10.18
C VAL A 164 -7.33 9.57 -11.37
N ALA A 165 -6.14 8.97 -11.34
CA ALA A 165 -5.68 8.06 -12.38
C ALA A 165 -6.61 6.84 -12.50
N MET A 166 -7.06 6.28 -11.37
CA MET A 166 -8.00 5.18 -11.33
C MET A 166 -9.32 5.55 -12.00
N PHE A 167 -9.86 6.76 -11.76
CA PHE A 167 -11.06 7.24 -12.43
C PHE A 167 -10.93 7.17 -13.96
N TYR A 168 -9.86 7.74 -14.51
CA TYR A 168 -9.63 7.77 -15.95
C TYR A 168 -9.41 6.37 -16.52
N LEU A 169 -8.55 5.56 -15.87
CA LEU A 169 -8.26 4.19 -16.29
C LEU A 169 -9.51 3.31 -16.28
N LEU A 170 -10.40 3.46 -15.29
CA LEU A 170 -11.61 2.65 -15.15
C LEU A 170 -12.73 3.10 -16.11
N ARG A 171 -12.81 4.41 -16.37
CA ARG A 171 -13.77 4.99 -17.31
C ARG A 171 -13.45 4.59 -18.76
N ASP A 172 -12.18 4.68 -19.13
CA ASP A 172 -11.72 4.49 -20.51
C ASP A 172 -11.07 3.11 -20.70
N TRP A 173 -11.32 2.17 -19.78
CA TRP A 173 -10.67 0.86 -19.72
C TRP A 173 -10.78 0.07 -21.03
N ASP A 174 -11.97 0.00 -21.64
CA ASP A 174 -12.16 -0.77 -22.88
C ASP A 174 -11.48 -0.10 -24.08
N GLU A 175 -11.49 1.24 -24.13
CA GLU A 175 -10.77 1.99 -25.15
C GLU A 175 -9.27 1.79 -24.99
N LEU A 176 -8.74 1.87 -23.76
CA LEU A 176 -7.34 1.59 -23.45
C LEU A 176 -6.93 0.19 -23.91
N LEU A 177 -7.72 -0.83 -23.59
CA LEU A 177 -7.47 -2.21 -24.06
C LEU A 177 -7.52 -2.32 -25.58
N ALA A 178 -8.49 -1.68 -26.24
CA ALA A 178 -8.58 -1.71 -27.70
C ALA A 178 -7.35 -1.07 -28.39
N HIS A 179 -6.81 0.02 -27.81
CA HIS A 179 -5.58 0.63 -28.30
C HIS A 179 -4.36 -0.25 -28.05
N LEU A 180 -4.28 -0.90 -26.87
CA LEU A 180 -3.22 -1.86 -26.58
C LEU A 180 -3.28 -3.06 -27.52
N ASP A 181 -4.47 -3.60 -27.78
CA ASP A 181 -4.69 -4.69 -28.73
C ASP A 181 -4.29 -4.30 -30.15
N ALA A 182 -4.53 -3.05 -30.57
CA ALA A 182 -4.13 -2.57 -31.90
C ALA A 182 -2.60 -2.44 -32.08
N LEU A 183 -1.84 -2.31 -30.98
CA LEU A 183 -0.37 -2.27 -31.01
C LEU A 183 0.25 -3.68 -31.11
N ILE A 184 -0.51 -4.72 -30.79
CA ILE A 184 -0.04 -6.10 -30.84
C ILE A 184 0.01 -6.55 -32.31
N PRO A 185 1.13 -7.14 -32.76
CA PRO A 185 1.19 -7.73 -34.09
C PRO A 185 0.20 -8.90 -34.22
N ARG A 186 -0.56 -8.96 -35.33
CA ARG A 186 -1.61 -9.97 -35.59
C ARG A 186 -1.26 -11.43 -35.25
N HIS A 187 0.00 -11.82 -35.40
CA HIS A 187 0.48 -13.18 -35.13
C HIS A 187 0.57 -13.55 -33.63
N TRP A 188 0.57 -12.57 -32.73
CA TRP A 188 0.60 -12.78 -31.27
C TRP A 188 -0.78 -12.65 -30.61
N HIS A 189 -1.82 -12.22 -31.33
CA HIS A 189 -3.14 -11.95 -30.72
C HIS A 189 -3.71 -13.17 -30.01
N ASP A 190 -3.71 -14.33 -30.66
CA ASP A 190 -4.26 -15.56 -30.05
C ASP A 190 -3.51 -15.92 -28.77
N LYS A 191 -2.17 -15.80 -28.78
CA LYS A 191 -1.33 -16.10 -27.62
C LYS A 191 -1.54 -15.10 -26.48
N VAL A 192 -1.64 -13.80 -26.79
CA VAL A 192 -1.87 -12.77 -25.78
C VAL A 192 -3.26 -12.92 -25.16
N ARG A 193 -4.27 -13.24 -25.96
CA ARG A 193 -5.64 -13.45 -25.47
C ARG A 193 -5.75 -14.71 -24.60
N GLU A 194 -5.07 -15.78 -24.97
CA GLU A 194 -4.98 -17.01 -24.17
C GLU A 194 -4.35 -16.71 -22.80
N ILE A 195 -3.15 -16.10 -22.79
CA ILE A 195 -2.44 -15.75 -21.54
C ILE A 195 -3.25 -14.76 -20.70
N GLY A 196 -3.86 -13.75 -21.32
CA GLY A 196 -4.71 -12.78 -20.62
C GLY A 196 -5.90 -13.46 -19.93
N GLY A 197 -6.56 -14.40 -20.61
CA GLY A 197 -7.65 -15.18 -20.02
C GLY A 197 -7.21 -16.08 -18.87
N GLU A 198 -6.03 -16.70 -18.96
CA GLU A 198 -5.45 -17.50 -17.87
C GLU A 198 -5.15 -16.62 -16.64
N VAL A 199 -4.55 -15.45 -16.86
CA VAL A 199 -4.23 -14.48 -15.80
C VAL A 199 -5.51 -14.00 -15.11
N ASP A 200 -6.53 -13.61 -15.88
CA ASP A 200 -7.84 -13.22 -15.36
C ASP A 200 -8.48 -14.35 -14.53
N GLY A 201 -8.40 -15.59 -14.99
CA GLY A 201 -8.89 -16.77 -14.29
C GLY A 201 -8.20 -16.97 -12.93
N VAL A 202 -6.88 -16.96 -12.91
CA VAL A 202 -6.09 -17.12 -11.68
C VAL A 202 -6.35 -15.98 -10.69
N LEU A 203 -6.45 -14.74 -11.17
CA LEU A 203 -6.77 -13.57 -10.33
C LEU A 203 -8.17 -13.68 -9.72
N ALA A 204 -9.17 -14.13 -10.50
CA ALA A 204 -10.52 -14.32 -10.01
C ALA A 204 -10.59 -15.42 -8.94
N GLU A 205 -9.88 -16.54 -9.13
CA GLU A 205 -9.78 -17.63 -8.15
C GLU A 205 -9.10 -17.16 -6.86
N PHE A 206 -7.98 -16.43 -6.98
CA PHE A 206 -7.27 -15.87 -5.83
C PHE A 206 -8.15 -14.92 -5.02
N LEU A 207 -8.84 -13.98 -5.68
CA LEU A 207 -9.74 -13.04 -5.01
C LEU A 207 -10.89 -13.75 -4.31
N ARG A 208 -11.49 -14.76 -4.95
CA ARG A 208 -12.55 -15.57 -4.33
C ARG A 208 -12.04 -16.35 -3.12
N GLY A 209 -10.83 -16.89 -3.19
CA GLY A 209 -10.16 -17.54 -2.07
C GLY A 209 -9.93 -16.58 -0.91
N GLN A 210 -9.35 -15.40 -1.17
CA GLN A 210 -9.09 -14.39 -0.13
C GLN A 210 -10.38 -13.91 0.54
N ILE A 211 -11.43 -13.62 -0.22
CA ILE A 211 -12.72 -13.21 0.34
C ILE A 211 -13.32 -14.32 1.22
N ALA A 212 -13.23 -15.59 0.78
CA ALA A 212 -13.70 -16.71 1.58
C ALA A 212 -12.93 -16.85 2.91
N VAL A 213 -11.60 -16.68 2.89
CA VAL A 213 -10.77 -16.68 4.10
C VAL A 213 -11.14 -15.52 5.03
N MET A 214 -11.29 -14.31 4.49
CA MET A 214 -11.69 -13.13 5.26
C MET A 214 -13.06 -13.31 5.94
N LEU A 215 -14.04 -13.85 5.21
CA LEU A 215 -15.36 -14.13 5.76
C LEU A 215 -15.33 -15.22 6.85
N LEU A 216 -14.53 -16.26 6.65
CA LEU A 216 -14.39 -17.34 7.64
C LEU A 216 -13.71 -16.83 8.92
N MET A 217 -12.64 -16.04 8.79
CA MET A 217 -11.99 -15.39 9.93
C MET A 217 -12.92 -14.41 10.65
N SER A 218 -13.70 -13.61 9.91
CA SER A 218 -14.69 -12.69 10.50
C SER A 218 -15.86 -13.41 11.17
N ALA A 219 -16.17 -14.65 10.81
CA ALA A 219 -17.21 -15.44 11.46
C ALA A 219 -16.69 -16.18 12.71
N PHE A 220 -15.39 -16.48 12.75
CA PHE A 220 -14.76 -17.17 13.87
C PHE A 220 -14.31 -16.23 14.99
N TYR A 221 -13.92 -14.99 14.63
CA TYR A 221 -13.43 -13.96 15.55
C TYR A 221 -14.55 -12.98 15.91
#